data_AF-A0A962MNB3-F1
#
_entry.id   AF-A0A962MNB3-F1
#
_cell.length_a   1.000
_cell.length_b   1.000
_cell.length_c   1.000
_cell.angle_alpha   90.00
_cell.angle_beta   90.00
_cell.angle_gamma   90.00
#
_symmetry.space_group_name_H-M   'P 1'
#
loop_
_entity.id
_entity.type
_entity.pdbx_description
1 polymer ?
#
loop_
_entity_poly.entity_id
_entity_poly.type
_entity_poly.pdbx_seq_one_letter_code
_entity_poly.pdbx_strand_id
1 'polypeptide(L)'
;LWADFDEPEGLTLADTVGRAGCAVQCDLWGYTSRSATAQCQKARLVIPLAEPVNGKEFVQLQKALNRRLETEGLKPDPVTKRAGQVCYLPNRGEYYQYLVHECSGPLDPFTFADDLAAIEREERTAQEARKAAQEAARTKATQRIASGMESPVEAFNAAYDLPLILDT
;
A
#
# COMPACT_ATOMS: atom_id res chain seq x y z
N LEU A 1 0.29 -11.58 6.71
CA LEU A 1 -0.07 -10.52 5.73
C LEU A 1 -1.55 -10.64 5.36
N TRP A 2 -2.09 -9.68 4.62
CA TRP A 2 -3.48 -9.76 4.15
C TRP A 2 -3.70 -8.90 2.90
N ALA A 3 -4.74 -9.15 2.13
CA ALA A 3 -5.10 -8.31 0.98
C ALA A 3 -6.61 -8.09 0.94
N ASP A 4 -7.04 -6.91 0.49
CA ASP A 4 -8.46 -6.56 0.27
C ASP A 4 -8.75 -6.42 -1.22
N PHE A 5 -9.90 -6.92 -1.65
CA PHE A 5 -10.36 -6.90 -3.04
C PHE A 5 -11.76 -6.29 -3.09
N ASP A 6 -11.82 -4.98 -3.30
CA ASP A 6 -13.08 -4.24 -3.41
C ASP A 6 -13.74 -4.37 -4.79
N GLU A 7 -12.94 -4.58 -5.83
CA GLU A 7 -13.39 -4.69 -7.21
C GLU A 7 -12.71 -5.89 -7.87
N PRO A 8 -13.13 -7.13 -7.57
CA PRO A 8 -12.50 -8.34 -8.12
C PRO A 8 -12.77 -8.55 -9.62
N GLU A 9 -13.27 -7.54 -10.35
CA GLU A 9 -13.50 -7.56 -11.81
C GLU A 9 -14.25 -8.81 -12.34
N GLY A 10 -15.22 -9.30 -11.56
CA GLY A 10 -16.02 -10.48 -11.91
C GLY A 10 -15.38 -11.82 -11.53
N LEU A 11 -14.18 -11.81 -10.93
CA LEU A 11 -13.57 -13.01 -10.35
C LEU A 11 -14.39 -13.52 -9.16
N THR A 12 -14.52 -14.83 -9.09
CA THR A 12 -15.07 -15.49 -7.90
C THR A 12 -14.04 -15.53 -6.77
N LEU A 13 -14.48 -15.85 -5.56
CA LEU A 13 -13.58 -16.13 -4.44
C LEU A 13 -12.60 -17.26 -4.79
N ALA A 14 -13.07 -18.30 -5.49
CA ALA A 14 -12.24 -19.42 -5.90
C ALA A 14 -11.14 -18.99 -6.89
N ASP A 15 -11.48 -18.15 -7.88
CA ASP A 15 -10.50 -17.62 -8.83
C ASP A 15 -9.45 -16.76 -8.11
N THR A 16 -9.90 -15.91 -7.17
CA THR A 16 -9.03 -15.02 -6.40
C THR A 16 -8.07 -15.82 -5.52
N VAL A 17 -8.58 -16.81 -4.78
CA VAL A 17 -7.79 -17.71 -3.93
C VAL A 17 -6.82 -18.56 -4.76
N GLY A 18 -7.27 -19.09 -5.90
CA GLY A 18 -6.43 -19.90 -6.78
C GLY A 18 -5.25 -19.10 -7.35
N ARG A 19 -5.52 -17.91 -7.90
CA ARG A 19 -4.47 -17.02 -8.42
C ARG A 19 -3.53 -16.54 -7.33
N ALA A 20 -4.07 -16.18 -6.17
CA ALA A 20 -3.24 -15.79 -5.03
C ALA A 20 -2.33 -16.95 -4.57
N GLY A 21 -2.84 -18.19 -4.54
CA GLY A 21 -2.06 -19.37 -4.22
C GLY A 21 -0.88 -19.57 -5.17
N CYS A 22 -1.08 -19.36 -6.48
CA CYS A 22 0.00 -19.37 -7.47
C CYS A 22 1.04 -18.26 -7.21
N ALA A 23 0.61 -17.06 -6.82
CA ALA A 23 1.48 -15.92 -6.54
C ALA A 23 2.39 -16.14 -5.31
N VAL A 24 1.83 -16.68 -4.22
CA VAL A 24 2.51 -16.71 -2.91
C VAL A 24 3.06 -18.08 -2.52
N GLN A 25 2.54 -19.17 -3.10
CA GLN A 25 3.01 -20.54 -2.88
C GLN A 25 3.10 -20.95 -1.39
N CYS A 26 2.18 -20.44 -0.58
CA CYS A 26 2.05 -20.71 0.85
C CYS A 26 0.57 -20.81 1.22
N ASP A 27 0.30 -21.18 2.47
CA ASP A 27 -1.06 -21.26 2.99
C ASP A 27 -1.74 -19.90 2.97
N LEU A 28 -3.01 -19.87 2.59
CA LEU A 28 -3.83 -18.66 2.67
C LEU A 28 -5.30 -18.98 2.91
N TRP A 29 -5.98 -18.00 3.50
CA TRP A 29 -7.42 -18.07 3.78
C TRP A 29 -8.11 -16.91 3.07
N GLY A 30 -9.08 -17.24 2.24
CA GLY A 30 -9.94 -16.25 1.59
C GLY A 30 -11.34 -16.26 2.16
N TYR A 31 -11.95 -15.09 2.28
CA TYR A 31 -13.37 -14.97 2.59
C TYR A 31 -13.97 -13.75 1.93
N THR A 32 -15.25 -13.85 1.55
CA THR A 32 -16.00 -12.71 1.03
C THR A 32 -16.36 -11.74 2.15
N SER A 33 -16.39 -10.45 1.84
CA SER A 33 -16.89 -9.40 2.73
C SER A 33 -18.41 -9.46 2.88
N ARG A 34 -18.96 -8.78 3.90
CA ARG A 34 -20.42 -8.66 4.11
C ARG A 34 -21.16 -8.04 2.93
N SER A 35 -20.51 -7.12 2.22
CA SER A 35 -21.06 -6.41 1.06
C SER A 35 -20.82 -7.13 -0.28
N ALA A 36 -20.33 -8.37 -0.25
CA ALA A 36 -20.24 -9.18 -1.45
C ALA A 36 -21.64 -9.41 -2.05
N THR A 37 -21.70 -9.48 -3.36
CA THR A 37 -22.92 -9.74 -4.14
C THR A 37 -22.67 -10.88 -5.14
N ALA A 38 -23.71 -11.35 -5.82
CA ALA A 38 -23.55 -12.36 -6.87
C ALA A 38 -22.60 -11.92 -8.00
N GLN A 39 -22.61 -10.64 -8.37
CA GLN A 39 -21.82 -10.09 -9.48
C GLN A 39 -20.46 -9.53 -9.04
N CYS A 40 -20.28 -9.24 -7.75
CA CYS A 40 -19.06 -8.67 -7.20
C CYS A 40 -18.74 -9.34 -5.86
N GLN A 41 -17.89 -10.37 -5.91
CA GLN A 41 -17.47 -11.13 -4.73
C GLN A 41 -16.30 -10.46 -4.01
N LYS A 42 -16.55 -9.25 -3.48
CA LYS A 42 -15.57 -8.53 -2.66
C LYS A 42 -14.98 -9.45 -1.60
N ALA A 43 -13.65 -9.55 -1.52
CA ALA A 43 -13.00 -10.58 -0.72
C ALA A 43 -11.77 -10.04 0.02
N ARG A 44 -11.41 -10.74 1.10
CA ARG A 44 -10.15 -10.56 1.79
C ARG A 44 -9.38 -11.86 1.81
N LEU A 45 -8.07 -11.75 1.69
CA LEU A 45 -7.14 -12.85 1.87
C LEU A 45 -6.31 -12.60 3.12
N VAL A 46 -6.03 -13.66 3.89
CA VAL A 46 -5.14 -13.66 5.05
C VAL A 46 -4.08 -14.72 4.81
N ILE A 47 -2.82 -14.31 4.96
CA ILE A 47 -1.65 -15.17 4.77
C ILE A 47 -0.91 -15.23 6.10
N PRO A 48 -0.90 -16.37 6.80
CA PRO A 48 -0.14 -16.51 8.04
C PRO A 48 1.35 -16.36 7.79
N LEU A 49 2.07 -15.74 8.73
CA LEU A 49 3.53 -15.66 8.71
C LEU A 49 4.10 -16.80 9.56
N ALA A 50 5.17 -17.43 9.09
CA ALA A 50 5.88 -18.47 9.84
C ALA A 50 6.57 -17.90 11.09
N GLU A 51 7.07 -16.68 11.00
CA GLU A 51 7.78 -15.98 12.07
C GLU A 51 7.26 -14.55 12.26
N PRO A 52 7.31 -14.01 13.49
CA PRO A 52 6.98 -12.62 13.72
C PRO A 52 7.99 -11.69 13.03
N VAL A 53 7.49 -10.61 12.43
CA VAL A 53 8.31 -9.60 11.76
C VAL A 53 8.09 -8.23 12.40
N ASN A 54 9.07 -7.34 12.30
CA ASN A 54 8.90 -5.98 12.79
C ASN A 54 8.02 -5.14 11.84
N GLY A 55 7.60 -3.95 12.29
CA GLY A 55 6.70 -3.10 11.51
C GLY A 55 7.25 -2.65 10.16
N LYS A 56 8.58 -2.48 10.03
CA LYS A 56 9.21 -2.09 8.76
C LYS A 56 9.17 -3.27 7.78
N GLU A 57 9.57 -4.45 8.22
CA GLU A 57 9.52 -5.69 7.45
C GLU A 57 8.10 -6.00 7.00
N PHE A 58 7.12 -5.86 7.90
CA PHE A 58 5.71 -6.07 7.57
C PHE A 58 5.26 -5.19 6.39
N VAL A 59 5.62 -3.90 6.38
CA VAL A 59 5.28 -2.99 5.27
C VAL A 59 5.95 -3.42 3.97
N GLN A 60 7.20 -3.85 4.00
CA GLN A 60 7.91 -4.30 2.81
C GLN A 60 7.32 -5.61 2.27
N LEU A 61 7.01 -6.56 3.15
CA LEU A 61 6.33 -7.81 2.80
C LEU A 61 4.93 -7.56 2.23
N GLN A 62 4.19 -6.60 2.77
CA GLN A 62 2.87 -6.22 2.26
C GLN A 62 2.94 -5.58 0.87
N LYS A 63 4.00 -4.81 0.56
CA LYS A 63 4.27 -4.31 -0.79
C LYS A 63 4.64 -5.44 -1.75
N ALA A 64 5.49 -6.37 -1.32
CA ALA A 64 5.89 -7.54 -2.10
C ALA A 64 4.69 -8.44 -2.42
N LEU A 65 3.84 -8.72 -1.42
CA LEU A 65 2.59 -9.45 -1.59
C LEU A 65 1.73 -8.81 -2.69
N ASN A 66 1.47 -7.51 -2.59
CA ASN A 66 0.64 -6.82 -3.58
C ASN A 66 1.26 -6.87 -4.99
N ARG A 67 2.58 -6.75 -5.14
CA ARG A 67 3.25 -6.93 -6.45
C ARG A 67 3.03 -8.32 -7.02
N ARG A 68 3.18 -9.38 -6.22
CA ARG A 68 2.98 -10.76 -6.69
C ARG A 68 1.51 -11.04 -7.03
N LEU A 69 0.58 -10.46 -6.29
CA LEU A 69 -0.84 -10.55 -6.63
C LEU A 69 -1.13 -9.82 -7.96
N GLU A 70 -0.55 -8.65 -8.16
CA GLU A 70 -0.64 -7.88 -9.40
C GLU A 70 -0.08 -8.66 -10.61
N THR A 71 1.00 -9.45 -10.45
CA THR A 71 1.53 -10.31 -11.54
C THR A 71 0.58 -11.43 -11.96
N GLU A 72 -0.31 -11.88 -11.07
CA GLU A 72 -1.37 -12.86 -11.36
C GLU A 72 -2.69 -12.19 -11.80
N GLY A 73 -2.63 -10.90 -12.14
CA GLY A 73 -3.78 -10.12 -12.61
C GLY A 73 -4.82 -9.82 -11.52
N LEU A 74 -4.44 -9.92 -10.24
CA LEU A 74 -5.28 -9.50 -9.12
C LEU A 74 -5.00 -8.03 -8.78
N LYS A 75 -6.04 -7.29 -8.36
CA LYS A 75 -5.94 -5.87 -8.03
C LYS A 75 -6.29 -5.64 -6.56
N PRO A 76 -5.36 -5.89 -5.63
CA PRO A 76 -5.60 -5.62 -4.23
C PRO A 76 -5.65 -4.11 -3.96
N ASP A 77 -6.41 -3.68 -2.94
CA ASP A 77 -6.50 -2.28 -2.54
C ASP A 77 -5.11 -1.74 -2.18
N PRO A 78 -4.59 -0.70 -2.89
CA PRO A 78 -3.27 -0.15 -2.65
C PRO A 78 -3.09 0.46 -1.25
N VAL A 79 -4.17 0.82 -0.55
CA VAL A 79 -4.12 1.37 0.82
C VAL A 79 -3.57 0.34 1.80
N THR A 80 -3.76 -0.96 1.52
CA THR A 80 -3.24 -2.07 2.34
C THR A 80 -1.71 -2.06 2.45
N LYS A 81 -0.98 -1.36 1.57
CA LYS A 81 0.50 -1.22 1.60
C LYS A 81 1.01 -0.40 2.80
N ARG A 82 0.13 0.26 3.58
CA ARG A 82 0.51 1.15 4.68
C ARG A 82 0.60 0.41 6.02
N ALA A 83 1.50 0.87 6.89
CA ALA A 83 1.59 0.38 8.26
C ALA A 83 0.28 0.66 9.03
N GLY A 84 -0.10 -0.26 9.94
CA GLY A 84 -1.22 -0.06 10.86
C GLY A 84 -2.62 -0.21 10.25
N GLN A 85 -2.74 -0.69 9.01
CA GLN A 85 -4.04 -1.01 8.42
C GLN A 85 -4.65 -2.25 9.08
N VAL A 86 -5.89 -2.10 9.56
CA VAL A 86 -6.62 -3.17 10.25
C VAL A 86 -7.28 -4.08 9.22
N CYS A 87 -7.01 -5.38 9.32
CA CYS A 87 -7.75 -6.40 8.59
C CYS A 87 -9.01 -6.78 9.38
N TYR A 88 -10.20 -6.42 8.87
CA TYR A 88 -11.46 -6.80 9.49
C TYR A 88 -11.79 -8.27 9.19
N LEU A 89 -11.93 -9.06 10.25
CA LEU A 89 -12.40 -10.44 10.19
C LEU A 89 -13.82 -10.56 9.56
N PRO A 90 -14.16 -11.73 9.00
CA PRO A 90 -15.40 -11.89 8.25
C PRO A 90 -16.65 -11.56 9.06
N ASN A 91 -17.49 -10.69 8.51
CA ASN A 91 -18.88 -10.55 8.92
C ASN A 91 -19.76 -11.21 7.85
N ARG A 92 -20.51 -12.24 8.23
CA ARG A 92 -21.24 -13.11 7.28
C ARG A 92 -22.44 -12.37 6.69
N GLY A 93 -22.39 -12.09 5.39
CA GLY A 93 -23.51 -11.60 4.59
C GLY A 93 -24.23 -12.72 3.84
N GLU A 94 -25.20 -12.35 3.00
CA GLU A 94 -25.96 -13.29 2.16
C GLU A 94 -25.07 -14.12 1.23
N TYR A 95 -24.04 -13.50 0.65
CA TYR A 95 -23.11 -14.13 -0.28
C TYR A 95 -21.82 -14.61 0.41
N TYR A 96 -21.87 -14.88 1.72
CA TYR A 96 -20.69 -15.28 2.48
C TYR A 96 -20.13 -16.62 2.02
N GLN A 97 -18.86 -16.61 1.62
CA GLN A 97 -18.05 -17.77 1.30
C GLN A 97 -16.70 -17.66 2.00
N TYR A 98 -16.09 -18.81 2.29
CA TYR A 98 -14.71 -18.89 2.72
C TYR A 98 -14.02 -20.06 2.02
N LEU A 99 -12.72 -19.93 1.79
CA LEU A 99 -11.87 -20.95 1.21
C LEU A 99 -10.55 -20.97 1.94
N VAL A 100 -10.04 -22.19 2.14
CA VAL A 100 -8.71 -22.44 2.67
C VAL A 100 -7.90 -23.03 1.53
N HIS A 101 -6.75 -22.43 1.26
CA HIS A 101 -5.75 -22.96 0.34
C HIS A 101 -4.54 -23.38 1.16
N GLU A 102 -4.28 -24.68 1.17
CA GLU A 102 -3.11 -25.28 1.82
C GLU A 102 -2.07 -25.59 0.76
N CYS A 103 -0.82 -25.24 1.03
CA CYS A 103 0.30 -25.45 0.11
C CYS A 103 1.51 -25.96 0.88
N SER A 104 2.42 -25.06 1.25
CA SER A 104 3.72 -25.39 1.87
C SER A 104 3.79 -25.04 3.36
N GLY A 105 2.70 -24.53 3.95
CA GLY A 105 2.69 -23.98 5.29
C GLY A 105 2.61 -22.45 5.31
N PRO A 106 2.77 -21.81 6.49
CA PRO A 106 2.80 -20.36 6.62
C PRO A 106 3.92 -19.70 5.80
N LEU A 107 3.72 -18.45 5.40
CA LEU A 107 4.69 -17.70 4.61
C LEU A 107 5.99 -17.49 5.40
N ASP A 108 7.09 -18.03 4.89
CA ASP A 108 8.44 -17.63 5.28
C ASP A 108 8.73 -16.22 4.73
N PRO A 109 9.00 -15.21 5.58
CA PRO A 109 9.36 -13.86 5.16
C PRO A 109 10.51 -13.79 4.13
N PHE A 110 11.44 -14.75 4.16
CA PHE A 110 12.57 -14.80 3.23
C PHE A 110 12.18 -15.28 1.83
N THR A 111 10.99 -15.85 1.63
CA THR A 111 10.47 -16.26 0.30
C THR A 111 10.36 -15.07 -0.67
N PHE A 112 10.23 -13.85 -0.15
CA PHE A 112 10.12 -12.63 -0.94
C PHE A 112 11.46 -11.87 -1.07
N ALA A 113 12.60 -12.50 -0.81
CA ALA A 113 13.91 -11.83 -0.76
C ALA A 113 14.20 -10.94 -1.99
N ASP A 114 13.93 -11.43 -3.21
CA ASP A 114 14.15 -10.67 -4.44
C ASP A 114 13.24 -9.43 -4.54
N ASP A 115 11.97 -9.58 -4.18
CA ASP A 115 11.00 -8.48 -4.13
C ASP A 115 11.40 -7.43 -3.09
N LEU A 116 11.82 -7.89 -1.90
CA LEU A 116 12.27 -7.02 -0.82
C LEU A 116 13.52 -6.23 -1.23
N ALA A 117 14.48 -6.88 -1.88
CA ALA A 117 15.69 -6.22 -2.40
C ALA A 117 15.36 -5.21 -3.52
N ALA A 118 14.35 -5.47 -4.35
CA ALA A 118 13.87 -4.51 -5.34
C ALA A 118 13.18 -3.30 -4.68
N ILE A 119 12.29 -3.54 -3.71
CA ILE A 119 11.59 -2.51 -2.95
C ILE A 119 12.58 -1.60 -2.22
N GLU A 120 13.59 -2.16 -1.56
CA GLU A 120 14.61 -1.38 -0.85
C GLU A 120 15.44 -0.50 -1.80
N ARG A 121 15.80 -1.01 -2.98
CA ARG A 121 16.50 -0.22 -4.01
C ARG A 121 15.66 0.97 -4.46
N GLU A 122 14.38 0.75 -4.75
CA GLU A 122 13.46 1.81 -5.17
C GLU A 122 13.25 2.86 -4.07
N GLU A 123 13.07 2.43 -2.82
CA GLU A 123 12.92 3.34 -1.68
C GLU A 123 14.17 4.20 -1.49
N ARG A 124 15.35 3.62 -1.62
CA ARG A 124 16.63 4.35 -1.54
C ARG A 124 16.73 5.40 -2.65
N THR A 125 16.47 5.02 -3.90
CA THR A 125 16.51 5.95 -5.04
C THR A 125 15.47 7.07 -4.88
N ALA A 126 14.27 6.77 -4.42
CA ALA A 126 13.23 7.78 -4.16
C ALA A 126 13.64 8.74 -3.03
N GLN A 127 14.29 8.23 -1.98
CA GLN A 127 14.77 9.04 -0.87
C GLN A 127 15.91 9.97 -1.30
N GLU A 128 16.85 9.47 -2.10
CA GLU A 128 17.94 10.27 -2.68
C GLU A 128 17.41 11.38 -3.59
N ALA A 129 16.48 11.05 -4.50
CA ALA A 129 15.83 12.03 -5.37
C ALA A 129 15.09 13.11 -4.56
N ARG A 130 14.41 12.73 -3.47
CA ARG A 130 13.71 13.67 -2.59
C ARG A 130 14.68 14.60 -1.86
N LYS A 131 15.81 14.07 -1.36
CA LYS A 131 16.86 14.89 -0.74
C LYS A 131 17.47 15.87 -1.75
N ALA A 132 17.84 15.40 -2.94
CA ALA A 132 18.38 16.24 -4.00
C ALA A 132 17.40 17.35 -4.43
N ALA A 133 16.11 17.03 -4.55
CA ALA A 133 15.08 18.02 -4.86
C ALA A 133 14.92 19.07 -3.75
N GLN A 134 14.98 18.64 -2.48
CA GLN A 134 14.95 19.55 -1.32
C GLN A 134 16.17 20.47 -1.28
N GLU A 135 17.37 19.93 -1.56
CA GLU A 135 18.60 20.71 -1.62
C GLU A 135 18.58 21.71 -2.78
N ALA A 136 18.16 21.29 -3.98
CA ALA A 136 18.01 22.17 -5.14
C ALA A 136 16.99 23.29 -4.88
N ALA A 137 15.87 22.98 -4.20
CA ALA A 137 14.88 23.97 -3.80
C ALA A 137 15.45 24.97 -2.77
N ARG A 138 16.24 24.50 -1.79
CA ARG A 138 16.93 25.35 -0.81
C ARG A 138 17.93 26.27 -1.50
N THR A 139 18.77 25.76 -2.39
CA THR A 139 19.75 26.58 -3.13
C THR A 139 19.07 27.65 -3.98
N LYS A 140 17.99 27.31 -4.69
CA LYS A 140 17.20 28.28 -5.46
C LYS A 140 16.55 29.35 -4.57
N ALA A 141 16.08 28.97 -3.38
CA ALA A 141 15.53 29.93 -2.42
C ALA A 141 16.61 30.89 -1.93
N THR A 142 17.80 30.39 -1.55
CA THR A 142 18.93 31.23 -1.12
C THR A 142 19.41 32.17 -2.24
N GLN A 143 19.50 31.69 -3.48
CA GLN A 143 19.90 32.52 -4.63
C GLN A 143 18.89 33.66 -4.92
N ARG A 144 17.59 33.40 -4.78
CA ARG A 144 16.54 34.44 -4.95
C ARG A 144 16.68 35.57 -3.93
N ILE A 145 16.86 35.21 -2.66
CA ILE A 145 17.09 36.17 -1.57
C ILE A 145 18.36 36.98 -1.85
N ALA A 146 19.45 36.32 -2.26
CA ALA A 146 20.71 37.00 -2.58
C ALA A 146 20.62 37.94 -3.79
N SER A 147 19.74 37.65 -4.76
CA SER A 147 19.46 38.52 -5.91
C SER A 147 18.57 39.73 -5.61
N GLY A 148 18.17 39.93 -4.34
CA GLY A 148 17.34 41.05 -3.91
C GLY A 148 15.84 40.91 -4.24
N MET A 149 15.38 39.72 -4.63
CA MET A 149 13.95 39.43 -4.70
C MET A 149 13.44 39.05 -3.30
N GLU A 150 12.39 39.73 -2.84
CA GLU A 150 11.68 39.38 -1.60
C GLU A 150 11.23 37.91 -1.64
N SER A 151 11.29 37.23 -0.50
CA SER A 151 10.82 35.85 -0.45
C SER A 151 9.32 35.81 -0.79
N PRO A 152 8.78 34.73 -1.38
CA PRO A 152 7.35 34.63 -1.69
C PRO A 152 6.44 34.85 -0.47
N VAL A 153 6.93 34.53 0.73
CA VAL A 153 6.21 34.77 1.99
C VAL A 153 6.25 36.25 2.37
N GLU A 154 7.38 36.92 2.19
CA GLU A 154 7.51 38.37 2.44
C GLU A 154 6.71 39.17 1.41
N ALA A 155 6.78 38.83 0.13
CA ALA A 155 5.96 39.46 -0.91
C ALA A 155 4.46 39.25 -0.67
N PHE A 156 4.05 38.07 -0.17
CA PHE A 156 2.67 37.81 0.23
C PHE A 156 2.28 38.64 1.46
N ASN A 157 3.10 38.67 2.51
CA ASN A 157 2.83 39.45 3.72
C ASN A 157 2.84 40.97 3.44
N ALA A 158 3.65 41.44 2.49
CA ALA A 158 3.68 42.84 2.07
C ALA A 158 2.46 43.21 1.21
N ALA A 159 1.97 42.27 0.39
CA ALA A 159 0.77 42.49 -0.44
C ALA A 159 -0.54 42.37 0.34
N TYR A 160 -0.55 41.60 1.44
CA TYR A 160 -1.72 41.36 2.27
C TYR A 160 -1.41 41.71 3.73
N ASP A 161 -1.75 42.94 4.10
CA ASP A 161 -1.61 43.40 5.48
C ASP A 161 -2.62 42.66 6.38
N LEU A 162 -2.19 42.22 7.57
CA LEU A 162 -2.93 41.35 8.49
C LEU A 162 -4.40 41.75 8.79
N PRO A 163 -4.80 43.04 8.80
CA PRO A 163 -6.20 43.42 8.99
C PRO A 163 -7.14 42.91 7.89
N LEU A 164 -6.67 42.69 6.66
CA LEU A 164 -7.51 42.23 5.54
C LEU A 164 -7.97 40.77 5.67
N ILE A 165 -7.32 39.96 6.50
CA ILE A 165 -7.59 38.53 6.64
C ILE A 165 -8.61 38.24 7.77
N LEU A 166 -8.80 39.18 8.70
CA LEU A 166 -9.68 39.01 9.86
C LEU A 166 -11.07 39.66 9.70
N ASP A 167 -11.34 40.31 8.57
CA ASP A 167 -12.62 40.95 8.24
C ASP A 167 -13.56 40.06 7.37
N THR A 168 -13.34 38.74 7.35
CA THR A 168 -14.28 37.74 6.80
C THR A 168 -14.80 36.81 7.88
#